data_AF-A0A6N2VL00-F1
#
_entry.id   AF-A0A6N2VL00-F1
#
_cell.length_a   1.000
_cell.length_b   1.000
_cell.length_c   1.000
_cell.angle_alpha   90.00
_cell.angle_beta   90.00
_cell.angle_gamma   90.00
#
_symmetry.space_group_name_H-M   'P 1'
#
loop_
_entity.id
_entity.type
_entity.pdbx_description
1 polymer ?
#
loop_
_entity_poly.entity_id
_entity_poly.type
_entity_poly.pdbx_seq_one_letter_code
_entity_poly.pdbx_strand_id
1 'polypeptide(L)'
;MEKLNKEYIELLSAEGNTSYKFWALEKRIQDKKDCGVQCEMSRSNQFYNMLSLLNEGAITLDDLEEFSDDLKKTMAHFYKQK
;
A
#
# COMPACT_ATOMS: atom_id res chain seq x y z
N MET A 1 -5.86 -7.25 5.98
CA MET A 1 -5.39 -8.30 5.05
C MET A 1 -6.22 -9.58 5.03
N GLU A 2 -6.56 -10.20 6.16
CA GLU A 2 -7.31 -11.48 6.16
C GLU A 2 -8.66 -11.43 5.41
N LYS A 3 -9.41 -10.34 5.58
CA LYS A 3 -10.67 -10.13 4.85
C LYS A 3 -10.46 -10.10 3.34
N LEU A 4 -9.41 -9.44 2.86
CA LEU A 4 -9.10 -9.35 1.43
C LEU A 4 -8.68 -10.71 0.87
N ASN A 5 -7.87 -11.46 1.62
CA ASN A 5 -7.48 -12.81 1.20
C ASN A 5 -8.70 -13.73 1.03
N LYS A 6 -9.70 -13.64 1.94
CA LYS A 6 -10.96 -14.37 1.78
C LYS A 6 -11.70 -13.94 0.50
N GLU A 7 -11.84 -12.63 0.28
CA GLU A 7 -12.47 -12.08 -0.93
C GLU A 7 -11.74 -12.52 -2.23
N TYR A 8 -10.40 -12.62 -2.20
CA TYR A 8 -9.60 -13.06 -3.34
C TYR A 8 -9.77 -14.55 -3.61
N ILE A 9 -9.80 -15.39 -2.57
CA ILE A 9 -10.06 -16.82 -2.69
C ILE A 9 -11.44 -17.04 -3.30
N GLU A 10 -12.47 -16.34 -2.83
CA GLU A 10 -13.82 -16.43 -3.40
C GLU A 10 -13.85 -16.04 -4.88
N LEU A 11 -13.22 -14.92 -5.24
CA LEU A 11 -13.14 -14.44 -6.64
C LEU A 11 -12.45 -15.47 -7.56
N LEU A 12 -11.33 -16.05 -7.10
CA LEU A 12 -10.56 -17.01 -7.87
C LEU A 12 -11.25 -18.39 -7.95
N SER A 13 -12.03 -18.74 -6.92
CA SER A 13 -12.74 -20.02 -6.85
C SER A 13 -14.10 -20.01 -7.56
N ALA A 14 -14.63 -18.83 -7.91
CA ALA A 14 -15.88 -18.70 -8.65
C ALA A 14 -15.82 -19.38 -10.04
N GLU A 15 -16.96 -19.80 -10.59
CA GLU A 15 -17.02 -20.35 -11.95
C GLU A 15 -16.79 -19.27 -13.03
N GLY A 16 -16.47 -19.69 -14.26
CA GLY A 16 -16.31 -18.80 -15.41
C GLY A 16 -14.87 -18.62 -15.89
N ASN A 17 -14.69 -17.65 -16.80
CA ASN A 17 -13.44 -17.45 -17.55
C ASN A 17 -12.25 -17.06 -16.66
N THR A 18 -11.14 -17.78 -16.81
CA THR A 18 -9.91 -17.56 -16.03
C THR A 18 -9.28 -16.19 -16.25
N SER A 19 -9.26 -15.68 -17.48
CA SER A 19 -8.72 -14.36 -17.80
C SER A 19 -9.52 -13.25 -17.13
N TYR A 20 -10.85 -13.37 -17.08
CA TYR A 20 -11.69 -12.42 -16.34
C TYR A 20 -11.35 -12.39 -14.85
N LYS A 21 -11.21 -13.57 -14.22
CA LYS A 21 -10.83 -13.66 -12.79
C LYS A 21 -9.47 -13.00 -12.53
N PHE A 22 -8.51 -13.23 -13.42
CA PHE A 22 -7.18 -12.62 -13.31
C PHE A 22 -7.25 -11.09 -13.35
N TRP A 23 -7.89 -10.50 -14.37
CA TRP A 23 -8.00 -9.04 -14.50
C TRP A 23 -8.86 -8.41 -13.40
N ALA A 24 -9.90 -9.10 -12.94
CA ALA A 24 -10.69 -8.65 -11.80
C ALA A 24 -9.87 -8.61 -10.51
N LEU A 25 -9.00 -9.61 -10.30
CA LEU A 25 -8.11 -9.65 -9.15
C LEU A 25 -7.04 -8.55 -9.23
N GLU A 26 -6.38 -8.40 -10.37
CA GLU A 26 -5.32 -7.39 -10.58
C GLU A 26 -5.84 -5.98 -10.32
N LYS A 27 -7.00 -5.63 -10.89
CA LYS A 27 -7.68 -4.36 -10.62
C LYS A 27 -8.01 -4.19 -9.14
N ARG A 28 -8.54 -5.23 -8.48
CA ARG A 28 -8.92 -5.15 -7.07
C ARG A 28 -7.71 -4.97 -6.15
N ILE A 29 -6.57 -5.55 -6.50
CA ILE A 29 -5.31 -5.35 -5.77
C ILE A 29 -4.82 -3.90 -5.94
N GLN A 30 -4.88 -3.34 -7.15
CA GLN A 30 -4.53 -1.92 -7.39
C GLN A 30 -5.45 -0.93 -6.65
N ASP A 31 -6.76 -1.23 -6.58
CA ASP A 31 -7.74 -0.37 -5.92
C ASP A 31 -7.63 -0.42 -4.38
N LYS A 32 -7.06 -1.48 -3.81
CA LYS A 32 -6.94 -1.70 -2.35
C LYS A 32 -5.59 -1.20 -1.84
N LYS A 33 -5.44 0.12 -1.69
CA LYS A 33 -4.22 0.78 -1.17
C LYS A 33 -4.00 0.66 0.35
N ASP A 34 -5.05 0.33 1.10
CA ASP A 34 -5.11 0.51 2.56
C ASP A 34 -4.66 -0.74 3.34
N CYS A 35 -3.49 -1.27 3.01
CA CYS A 35 -3.01 -2.56 3.52
C CYS A 35 -1.65 -2.51 4.20
N GLY A 36 -1.02 -1.32 4.31
CA GLY A 36 0.39 -1.22 4.71
C GLY A 36 1.35 -1.86 3.69
N VAL A 37 0.88 -2.18 2.48
CA VAL A 37 1.65 -2.77 1.40
C VAL A 37 1.38 -1.96 0.14
N GLN A 38 2.43 -1.37 -0.41
CA GLN A 38 2.37 -0.64 -1.67
C GLN A 38 2.76 -1.57 -2.82
N CYS A 39 1.83 -1.81 -3.75
CA CYS A 39 2.01 -2.72 -4.88
C CYS A 39 2.82 -2.10 -6.02
N GLU A 40 2.83 -0.77 -6.14
CA GLU A 40 3.59 -0.06 -7.18
C GLU A 40 4.72 0.77 -6.57
N MET A 41 5.95 0.37 -6.88
CA MET A 41 7.16 1.08 -6.46
C MET A 41 7.78 1.80 -7.65
N SER A 42 7.83 3.13 -7.56
CA SER A 42 8.57 3.97 -8.49
C SER A 42 9.32 5.06 -7.74
N ARG A 43 10.49 5.48 -8.25
CA ARG A 43 11.27 6.58 -7.65
C ARG A 43 10.45 7.87 -7.59
N SER A 44 9.65 8.14 -8.63
CA SER A 44 8.79 9.32 -8.70
C SER A 44 7.70 9.34 -7.62
N ASN A 45 7.24 8.16 -7.17
CA ASN A 45 6.18 8.04 -6.16
C ASN A 45 6.72 7.77 -4.75
N GLN A 46 8.04 7.61 -4.56
CA GLN A 46 8.65 7.21 -3.29
C GLN A 46 8.19 8.07 -2.11
N PHE A 47 8.16 9.40 -2.29
CA PHE A 47 7.71 10.34 -1.26
C PHE A 47 6.27 10.06 -0.80
N TYR A 48 5.34 9.96 -1.75
CA TYR A 48 3.93 9.72 -1.46
C TYR A 48 3.69 8.33 -0.85
N ASN A 49 4.46 7.33 -1.30
CA ASN A 49 4.38 5.98 -0.76
C ASN A 49 4.77 5.96 0.72
N MET A 50 5.89 6.57 1.11
CA MET A 50 6.31 6.65 2.52
C MET A 50 5.31 7.43 3.37
N LEU A 51 4.79 8.54 2.85
CA LEU A 51 3.78 9.33 3.57
C LEU A 51 2.46 8.57 3.77
N SER A 52 2.01 7.77 2.79
CA SER A 52 0.83 6.91 2.92
C SER A 52 1.03 5.89 4.04
N LEU A 53 2.19 5.20 4.03
CA LEU A 53 2.53 4.19 5.04
C LEU A 53 2.58 4.78 6.46
N LEU A 54 3.13 5.99 6.62
CA LEU A 54 3.11 6.72 7.90
C LEU A 54 1.67 7.04 8.34
N ASN A 55 0.83 7.56 7.44
CA ASN A 55 -0.55 7.93 7.75
C ASN A 55 -1.43 6.71 8.06
N GLU A 56 -1.14 5.57 7.45
CA GLU A 56 -1.79 4.28 7.73
C GLU A 56 -1.28 3.63 9.02
N GLY A 57 -0.18 4.16 9.60
CA GLY A 57 0.48 3.58 10.78
C GLY A 57 1.21 2.26 10.50
N ALA A 58 1.48 1.96 9.23
CA ALA A 58 2.22 0.77 8.81
C ALA A 58 3.73 0.90 9.13
N ILE A 59 4.22 2.13 9.14
CA ILE A 59 5.55 2.52 9.64
C ILE A 59 5.41 3.76 10.52
N THR A 60 6.43 4.03 11.32
CA THR A 60 6.56 5.17 12.21
C THR A 60 7.71 6.08 11.76
N LEU A 61 7.84 7.26 12.36
CA LEU A 61 9.00 8.13 12.09
C LEU A 61 10.31 7.51 12.58
N ASP A 62 10.25 6.63 13.59
CA ASP A 62 11.43 5.93 14.13
C ASP A 62 11.98 4.93 13.11
N ASP A 63 11.11 4.29 12.32
CA ASP A 63 11.52 3.42 11.20
C ASP A 63 12.30 4.17 10.11
N LEU A 64 12.34 5.51 10.16
CA LEU A 64 13.10 6.36 9.24
C LEU A 64 14.46 6.82 9.81
N GLU A 65 14.90 6.34 10.98
CA GLU A 65 16.09 6.84 11.68
C GLU A 65 17.37 6.83 10.80
N GLU A 66 17.58 5.76 10.05
CA GLU A 66 18.74 5.55 9.18
C GLU A 66 18.71 6.37 7.86
N PHE A 67 17.61 7.08 7.59
CA PHE A 67 17.51 7.94 6.42
C PHE A 67 18.14 9.31 6.66
N SER A 68 18.36 10.05 5.56
CA SER A 68 18.90 11.40 5.62
C SER A 68 18.02 12.34 6.46
N ASP A 69 18.68 13.27 7.17
CA ASP A 69 17.98 14.25 8.00
C ASP A 69 16.98 15.10 7.21
N ASP A 70 17.31 15.40 5.95
CA ASP A 70 16.41 16.14 5.05
C ASP A 70 15.14 15.34 4.76
N LEU A 71 15.26 14.03 4.52
CA LEU A 71 14.08 13.19 4.30
C LEU A 71 13.23 13.11 5.57
N LYS A 72 13.86 12.83 6.73
CA LYS A 72 13.17 12.75 8.03
C LYS A 72 12.40 14.04 8.34
N LYS A 73 13.04 15.21 8.18
CA LYS A 73 12.40 16.52 8.37
C LYS A 73 11.23 16.74 7.42
N THR A 74 11.41 16.37 6.15
CA THR A 74 10.35 16.53 5.15
C THR A 74 9.16 15.62 5.49
N MET A 75 9.38 14.34 5.81
CA MET A 75 8.33 13.42 6.23
C MET A 75 7.60 13.92 7.47
N ALA A 76 8.32 14.34 8.52
CA ALA A 76 7.74 14.88 9.74
C ALA A 76 6.91 16.15 9.50
N HIS A 77 7.31 17.00 8.56
CA HIS A 77 6.56 18.22 8.21
C HIS A 77 5.20 17.91 7.57
N PHE A 78 5.13 16.89 6.71
CA PHE A 78 3.89 16.53 5.99
C PHE A 78 3.05 15.48 6.71
N TYR A 79 3.63 14.72 7.65
CA TYR A 79 2.92 13.75 8.48
C TYR A 79 1.93 14.49 9.40
N LYS A 80 0.64 14.38 9.09
CA LYS A 80 -0.42 15.00 9.88
C LYS A 80 -0.69 14.15 11.11
N GLN A 81 -0.34 14.66 12.31
CA GLN A 81 -0.89 14.12 13.54
C GLN A 81 -2.42 14.36 13.53
N LYS A 82 -3.20 13.29 13.53
CA LYS A 82 -4.63 13.34 13.83
C LYS A 82 -4.85 13.42 15.33
#